data_AF-A0AAV4CVF1-F1
#
_entry.id   AF-A0AAV4CVF1-F1
#
_cell.length_a   1.000
_cell.length_b   1.000
_cell.length_c   1.000
_cell.angle_alpha   90.00
_cell.angle_beta   90.00
_cell.angle_gamma   90.00
#
_symmetry.space_group_name_H-M   'P 1'
#
loop_
_entity.id
_entity.type
_entity.pdbx_description
1 polymer ?
#
loop_
_entity_poly.entity_id
_entity_poly.type
_entity_poly.pdbx_seq_one_letter_code
_entity_poly.pdbx_strand_id
1 'polypeptide(L)'
;MGKKCCVYGCKTNYSSEKGCGTERKLAVYRFPKDEHEKKAWISVIPNDNFVVSKDTVVCELHWPSGYETISLRGKQRPKHPPSVWPNVPASQIPTPPTISSHNRALLML
;
A
#
# COMPACT_ATOMS: atom_id res chain seq x y z
N MET A 1 -16.79 -13.45 2.78
CA MET A 1 -16.62 -12.32 1.84
C MET A 1 -15.13 -12.12 1.57
N GLY A 2 -14.70 -11.94 0.31
CA GLY A 2 -13.29 -11.70 -0.03
C GLY A 2 -12.82 -10.32 0.47
N LYS A 3 -11.58 -10.22 0.94
CA LYS A 3 -10.99 -8.94 1.36
C LYS A 3 -10.74 -8.06 0.14
N LYS A 4 -11.15 -6.78 0.16
CA LYS A 4 -10.92 -5.85 -0.95
C LYS A 4 -9.53 -5.19 -0.82
N CYS A 5 -8.87 -4.96 -1.94
CA CYS A 5 -7.65 -4.17 -1.96
C CYS A 5 -7.96 -2.75 -1.50
N CYS A 6 -7.09 -2.17 -0.67
CA CYS A 6 -7.30 -0.85 -0.08
C CYS A 6 -6.83 0.32 -0.96
N VAL A 7 -6.16 0.03 -2.07
CA VAL A 7 -5.64 1.04 -2.98
C VAL A 7 -6.80 1.69 -3.73
N TYR A 8 -6.81 3.02 -3.76
CA TYR A 8 -7.88 3.77 -4.39
C TYR A 8 -8.11 3.33 -5.84
N GLY A 9 -9.35 3.03 -6.19
CA GLY A 9 -9.73 2.60 -7.54
C GLY A 9 -9.37 1.15 -7.91
N CYS A 10 -8.64 0.40 -7.08
CA CYS A 10 -8.27 -0.99 -7.39
C CYS A 10 -9.47 -1.94 -7.23
N LYS A 11 -9.90 -2.55 -8.34
CA LYS A 11 -11.03 -3.51 -8.39
C LYS A 11 -10.60 -4.97 -8.59
N THR A 12 -9.32 -5.24 -8.76
CA THR A 12 -8.82 -6.51 -9.32
C THR A 12 -8.93 -7.73 -8.40
N ASN A 13 -8.92 -7.56 -7.07
CA ASN A 13 -9.10 -8.68 -6.14
C ASN A 13 -10.59 -9.07 -5.93
N TYR A 14 -11.52 -8.44 -6.66
CA TYR A 14 -12.96 -8.67 -6.50
C TYR A 14 -13.54 -9.68 -7.51
N SER A 15 -12.79 -10.07 -8.55
CA SER A 15 -13.34 -10.91 -9.62
C SER A 15 -13.50 -12.37 -9.17
N SER A 16 -14.68 -12.73 -8.69
CA SER A 16 -15.25 -14.07 -8.89
C SER A 16 -15.70 -14.28 -10.35
N GLU A 17 -15.74 -13.21 -11.14
CA GLU A 17 -16.08 -13.26 -12.56
C GLU A 17 -14.87 -13.71 -13.38
N LYS A 18 -15.03 -14.87 -14.03
CA LYS A 18 -14.29 -15.29 -15.21
C LYS A 18 -14.41 -14.18 -16.28
N GLY A 19 -13.52 -13.19 -16.29
CA GLY A 19 -13.63 -12.09 -17.25
C GLY A 19 -12.68 -10.91 -17.09
N CYS A 20 -12.12 -10.64 -15.90
CA CYS A 20 -11.12 -9.58 -15.75
C CYS A 20 -9.71 -10.13 -15.94
N GLY A 21 -9.36 -10.57 -17.16
CA GLY A 21 -8.00 -10.71 -17.73
C GLY A 21 -6.91 -11.52 -16.99
N THR A 22 -7.12 -11.94 -15.75
CA THR A 22 -6.20 -12.73 -14.95
C THR A 22 -6.93 -14.00 -14.54
N GLU A 23 -6.63 -15.09 -15.22
CA GLU A 23 -7.20 -16.43 -14.95
C GLU A 23 -6.82 -16.96 -13.54
N ARG A 24 -5.90 -16.27 -12.86
CA ARG A 24 -5.37 -16.64 -11.54
C ARG A 24 -5.94 -15.79 -10.42
N LYS A 25 -6.12 -16.43 -9.27
CA LYS A 25 -6.40 -15.74 -8.00
C LYS A 25 -5.18 -14.92 -7.59
N LEU A 26 -5.36 -13.61 -7.44
CA LEU A 26 -4.30 -12.73 -6.98
C LEU A 26 -4.01 -12.93 -5.49
N ALA A 27 -2.74 -12.91 -5.13
CA ALA A 27 -2.32 -12.86 -3.74
C ALA A 27 -2.68 -11.50 -3.12
N VAL A 28 -3.05 -11.53 -1.84
CA VAL A 28 -3.29 -10.35 -1.03
C VAL A 28 -2.49 -10.40 0.25
N TYR A 29 -1.90 -9.27 0.60
CA TYR A 29 -1.03 -9.11 1.74
C TYR A 29 -1.68 -8.18 2.76
N ARG A 30 -1.65 -8.61 4.03
CA ARG A 30 -1.99 -7.74 5.17
C ARG A 30 -0.77 -6.89 5.50
N PHE A 31 -1.03 -5.79 6.18
CA PHE A 31 0.03 -4.97 6.74
C PHE A 31 0.88 -5.77 7.73
N PRO A 32 2.19 -5.46 7.81
CA PRO A 32 3.09 -6.02 8.81
C PRO A 32 2.54 -5.82 10.23
N LYS A 33 2.94 -6.73 11.13
CA LYS A 33 2.68 -6.56 12.58
C LYS A 33 3.66 -5.60 13.24
N ASP A 34 4.88 -5.52 12.68
CA ASP A 34 5.86 -4.56 13.12
C ASP A 34 5.37 -3.14 12.79
N GLU A 35 5.36 -2.26 13.79
CA GLU A 35 4.77 -0.93 13.65
C GLU A 35 5.62 0.00 12.76
N HIS A 36 6.95 -0.19 12.71
CA HIS A 36 7.81 0.60 11.82
C HIS A 36 7.58 0.22 10.37
N GLU A 37 7.57 -1.07 10.06
CA GLU A 37 7.32 -1.58 8.71
C GLU A 37 5.89 -1.25 8.26
N LYS A 38 4.90 -1.37 9.16
CA LYS A 38 3.52 -0.98 8.89
C LYS A 38 3.38 0.51 8.58
N LYS A 39 4.05 1.39 9.33
CA LYS A 39 4.08 2.84 9.03
C LYS A 39 4.71 3.11 7.67
N ALA A 40 5.80 2.42 7.33
CA ALA A 40 6.43 2.54 6.01
C ALA A 40 5.45 2.14 4.89
N TRP A 41 4.71 1.05 5.06
CA TRP A 41 3.66 0.65 4.12
C TRP A 41 2.52 1.68 4.00
N ILE A 42 2.05 2.23 5.13
CA ILE A 42 0.98 3.24 5.11
C ILE A 42 1.44 4.51 4.39
N SER A 43 2.67 4.95 4.62
CA SER A 43 3.19 6.21 4.09
C SER A 43 3.26 6.29 2.57
N VAL A 44 3.31 5.14 1.88
CA VAL A 44 3.44 5.08 0.41
C VAL A 44 2.10 4.81 -0.28
N ILE A 45 1.05 4.45 0.45
CA ILE A 45 -0.23 4.09 -0.14
C ILE A 45 -0.97 5.38 -0.52
N PRO A 46 -1.41 5.51 -1.78
CA PRO A 46 -2.06 6.70 -2.24
C PRO A 46 -3.53 6.74 -1.83
N ASN A 47 -3.76 7.17 -0.59
CA ASN A 47 -5.07 7.45 -0.03
C ASN A 47 -4.91 8.37 1.22
N ASP A 48 -5.25 9.65 1.06
CA ASP A 48 -5.09 10.67 2.10
C ASP A 48 -5.95 10.45 3.36
N ASN A 49 -7.04 9.68 3.25
CA ASN A 49 -7.96 9.41 4.36
C ASN A 49 -7.84 7.95 4.85
N PHE A 50 -6.67 7.35 4.65
CA PHE A 50 -6.52 5.92 4.84
C PHE A 50 -6.34 5.52 6.30
N VAL A 51 -7.30 4.73 6.80
CA VAL A 51 -7.21 4.08 8.12
C VAL A 51 -7.05 2.58 7.94
N VAL A 52 -5.92 2.04 8.41
CA VAL A 52 -5.65 0.60 8.38
C VAL A 52 -6.43 -0.11 9.49
N SER A 53 -7.16 -1.15 9.12
CA SER A 53 -7.81 -2.10 10.00
C SER A 53 -7.21 -3.51 9.84
N LYS A 54 -7.63 -4.46 10.68
CA LYS A 54 -7.23 -5.88 10.57
C LYS A 54 -7.61 -6.55 9.24
N ASP A 55 -8.58 -5.98 8.53
CA ASP A 55 -9.12 -6.50 7.29
C ASP A 55 -8.59 -5.79 6.04
N THR A 56 -7.81 -4.74 6.23
CA THR A 56 -7.18 -3.98 5.17
C THR A 56 -6.04 -4.78 4.53
N VAL A 57 -6.06 -4.91 3.20
CA VAL A 57 -5.07 -5.66 2.41
C VAL A 57 -4.69 -4.93 1.13
N VAL A 58 -3.50 -5.23 0.60
CA VAL A 58 -3.00 -4.78 -0.70
C VAL A 58 -2.82 -6.01 -1.60
N CYS A 59 -3.26 -5.97 -2.86
CA CYS A 59 -3.03 -7.08 -3.80
C CYS A 59 -1.63 -7.01 -4.43
N GLU A 60 -1.13 -8.15 -4.90
CA GLU A 60 0.23 -8.28 -5.44
C GLU A 60 0.56 -7.36 -6.64
N LEU A 61 -0.45 -6.83 -7.33
CA LEU A 61 -0.27 -5.92 -8.47
C LEU A 61 0.37 -4.59 -8.10
N HIS A 62 0.41 -4.27 -6.81
CA HIS A 62 1.02 -3.04 -6.30
C HIS A 62 2.53 -3.18 -6.02
N TRP A 63 3.13 -4.29 -6.46
CA TRP A 63 4.57 -4.49 -6.48
C TRP A 63 5.08 -4.69 -7.91
N PRO A 64 6.33 -4.31 -8.21
CA PRO A 64 6.97 -4.62 -9.49
C PRO A 64 7.05 -6.13 -9.73
N SER A 65 7.05 -6.56 -10.99
CA SER A 65 7.28 -7.98 -11.30
C SER A 65 8.59 -8.48 -10.70
N GLY A 66 8.57 -9.64 -10.04
CA GLY A 66 9.75 -10.22 -9.40
C GLY A 66 10.18 -9.55 -8.08
N TYR A 67 9.27 -8.84 -7.39
CA TYR A 67 9.56 -8.21 -6.10
C TYR A 67 10.17 -9.18 -5.07
N GLU A 68 11.11 -8.68 -4.27
CA GLU A 68 11.73 -9.45 -3.19
C GLU A 68 10.71 -9.90 -2.14
N THR A 69 10.85 -11.14 -1.68
CA THR A 69 10.00 -11.72 -0.63
C THR A 69 10.82 -12.17 0.57
N ILE A 70 10.16 -12.22 1.72
CA ILE A 70 10.67 -12.83 2.95
C ILE A 70 9.71 -13.93 3.41
N SER A 71 10.26 -14.99 4.00
CA SER A 71 9.46 -16.06 4.63
C SER A 71 9.28 -15.78 6.12
N LEU A 72 8.05 -15.54 6.55
CA LEU A 72 7.70 -15.43 7.96
C LEU A 72 6.65 -16.49 8.31
N ARG A 73 6.95 -17.32 9.31
CA ARG A 73 6.04 -18.39 9.79
C ARG A 73 5.58 -19.31 8.64
N GLY A 74 6.51 -19.64 7.73
CA GLY A 74 6.23 -20.48 6.56
C GLY A 74 5.41 -19.82 5.46
N LYS A 75 5.16 -18.51 5.53
CA LYS A 75 4.43 -17.75 4.50
C LYS A 75 5.34 -16.70 3.86
N GLN A 76 5.30 -16.64 2.53
CA GLN A 76 5.98 -15.58 1.78
C GLN A 76 5.16 -14.30 1.82
N ARG A 77 5.86 -13.17 1.95
CA ARG A 77 5.29 -11.83 1.81
C ARG A 77 6.33 -10.89 1.18
N PRO A 78 5.90 -9.77 0.58
CA PRO A 78 6.82 -8.76 0.09
C PRO A 78 7.75 -8.26 1.20
N LYS A 79 9.03 -8.12 0.89
CA LYS A 79 10.05 -7.54 1.79
C LYS A 79 9.88 -6.03 1.92
N HIS A 80 9.45 -5.38 0.85
CA HIS A 80 9.35 -3.93 0.74
C HIS A 80 7.89 -3.48 0.63
N PRO A 81 7.57 -2.22 0.97
CA PRO A 81 6.27 -1.62 0.72
C PRO A 81 5.85 -1.71 -0.76
N PRO A 82 4.53 -1.66 -1.06
CA PRO A 82 4.04 -1.53 -2.42
C PRO A 82 4.50 -0.19 -3.05
N SER A 83 4.67 -0.17 -4.36
CA SER A 83 5.21 0.98 -5.11
C SER A 83 4.58 1.21 -6.48
N VAL A 84 3.59 0.42 -6.87
CA VAL A 84 2.97 0.47 -8.20
C VAL A 84 1.52 0.95 -8.09
N TRP A 85 1.21 2.10 -8.68
CA TRP A 85 -0.07 2.81 -8.53
C TRP A 85 -0.73 3.17 -9.88
N PRO A 86 -1.12 2.17 -10.71
CA PRO A 86 -1.72 2.45 -12.00
C PRO A 86 -3.09 3.13 -11.80
N ASN A 87 -3.33 4.22 -12.53
CA ASN A 87 -4.62 4.94 -12.56
C ASN A 87 -5.05 5.56 -11.23
N VAL A 88 -4.13 5.91 -10.34
CA VAL A 88 -4.44 6.67 -9.12
C VAL A 88 -4.37 8.17 -9.42
N PRO A 89 -5.44 8.96 -9.21
CA PRO A 89 -5.41 10.39 -9.45
C PRO A 89 -4.43 11.09 -8.49
N ALA A 90 -3.80 12.17 -8.94
CA ALA A 90 -2.82 12.91 -8.14
C ALA A 90 -3.37 13.40 -6.78
N SER A 91 -4.69 13.65 -6.71
CA SER A 91 -5.40 14.02 -5.48
C SER A 91 -5.47 12.92 -4.41
N GLN A 92 -4.97 11.72 -4.70
CA GLN A 92 -4.88 10.62 -3.75
C GLN A 92 -3.43 10.31 -3.38
N ILE A 93 -2.45 10.95 -4.02
CA ILE A 93 -1.04 10.73 -3.70
C ILE A 93 -0.72 11.53 -2.44
N PRO A 94 -0.20 10.89 -1.36
CA PRO A 94 0.17 11.60 -0.15
C PRO A 94 1.08 12.76 -0.49
N THR A 95 0.58 13.98 -0.27
CA THR A 95 1.44 15.16 -0.35
C THR A 95 2.50 15.02 0.74
N PRO A 96 3.80 15.19 0.41
CA PRO A 96 4.81 15.33 1.44
C PRO A 96 4.34 16.38 2.45
N PRO A 97 4.52 16.17 3.76
CA PRO A 97 4.22 17.21 4.72
C PRO A 97 5.01 18.45 4.30
N THR A 98 4.29 19.49 3.89
CA THR A 98 4.89 20.77 3.57
C THR A 98 5.59 21.22 4.84
N ILE A 99 6.92 21.19 4.85
CA ILE A 99 7.71 21.78 5.93
C ILE A 99 7.34 23.27 5.90
N SER A 100 6.41 23.65 6.76
CA SER A 100 6.00 25.04 6.91
C SER A 100 7.25 25.81 7.30
N SER A 101 7.76 26.64 6.38
CA SER A 101 8.93 27.49 6.55
C SER A 101 8.66 28.66 7.51
N HIS A 102 7.80 28.47 8.52
CA HIS A 102 7.56 29.40 9.60
C HIS A 102 8.18 28.80 10.86
N ASN A 103 9.50 28.96 10.99
CA ASN A 103 10.26 29.10 12.25
C ASN A 103 11.76 29.09 11.91
N ARG A 104 12.22 30.15 11.24
CA ARG A 104 13.64 30.39 10.98
C ARG A 104 14.16 31.58 11.79
N ALA A 105 13.82 31.64 13.07
CA ALA A 105 14.31 32.65 13.99
C ALA A 105 14.39 32.12 15.43
N LEU A 106 15.33 31.22 15.71
CA LEU A 106 15.91 31.09 17.05
C LEU A 106 17.24 30.33 17.02
N LEU A 107 18.26 30.88 16.35
CA LEU A 107 19.66 30.58 16.68
C LEU A 107 20.57 31.70 16.16
N MET A 108 20.54 32.83 16.84
CA MET A 108 21.61 33.83 16.85
C MET A 108 21.80 34.20 18.32
N LEU A 109 22.58 33.37 19.03
CA LEU A 109 23.31 33.75 20.24
C LEU A 109 24.78 33.43 19.98
#